data_AF-W9JDM4-F1
#
_entry.id   AF-W9JDM4-F1
#
_cell.length_a   1.000
_cell.length_b   1.000
_cell.length_c   1.000
_cell.angle_alpha   90.00
_cell.angle_beta   90.00
_cell.angle_gamma   90.00
#
_symmetry.space_group_name_H-M   'P 1'
#
loop_
_entity.id
_entity.type
_entity.pdbx_description
1 polymer ?
#
loop_
_entity_poly.entity_id
_entity_poly.type
_entity_poly.pdbx_seq_one_letter_code
_entity_poly.pdbx_strand_id
1 'polypeptide(L)'
;MAVKTPERSIIFVGHSYGGLVIKEALLKAQHLHSRRLVDILPQTKAIIFLGTPHAGSASISLSVKAAQLFHAFGLAPLPSIVEAIAHDSVELQDLHRQFEAISGHVRIVNFHEERETLGFWGLWSDFAVKKQSAMLDRPNAETIGLYTDHSGLNKFGERDSNYEMIRNKLIELVEAIIANARIGASVYSVPQKTDKFYTERRNLSDRLEEKLNKPLNGSDQVAHAVAISGLRGAGKTQLALRYVERHKLHYDPILWIDARSQETIRSSFQRCARDLKLLTETYSAMPNMAALRDDLAVRVVLSWLQNRNHLQDEWLVILDNVDDLNNGIRDVIPSGLRGSIIFTSRDIECAEVLPPGSQRLQVGIMEPSDAISFLLRHLNLNATEVPEDIHNLAQSICENLR
;
A
#
# COMPACT_ATOMS: atom_id res chain seq x y z
N MET A 1 -21.26 -12.94 5.93
CA MET A 1 -20.17 -12.26 5.19
C MET A 1 -19.25 -11.63 6.23
N ALA A 2 -18.01 -12.10 6.34
CA ALA A 2 -17.03 -11.45 7.21
C ALA A 2 -16.59 -10.15 6.54
N VAL A 3 -16.81 -9.00 7.19
CA VAL A 3 -16.27 -7.71 6.76
C VAL A 3 -14.75 -7.84 6.78
N LYS A 4 -14.13 -7.92 5.60
CA LYS A 4 -12.67 -7.96 5.46
C LYS A 4 -12.15 -6.61 5.96
N THR A 5 -11.60 -6.62 7.15
CA THR A 5 -11.16 -5.42 7.86
C THR A 5 -9.84 -4.96 7.24
N PRO A 6 -9.61 -3.66 7.03
CA PRO A 6 -8.42 -3.18 6.33
C PRO A 6 -7.14 -3.67 7.04
N GLU A 7 -6.20 -4.23 6.26
CA GLU A 7 -4.87 -4.57 6.77
C GLU A 7 -4.16 -3.29 7.20
N ARG A 8 -3.94 -3.14 8.51
CA ARG A 8 -3.18 -2.03 9.08
C ARG A 8 -1.82 -2.53 9.52
N SER A 9 -0.75 -1.88 9.08
CA SER A 9 0.57 -2.14 9.67
C SER A 9 0.63 -1.50 11.06
N ILE A 10 0.91 -2.31 12.09
CA ILE A 10 0.92 -1.92 13.49
C ILE A 10 2.36 -1.90 14.01
N ILE A 11 2.70 -0.85 14.74
CA ILE A 11 3.88 -0.78 15.60
C ILE A 11 3.39 -0.65 17.03
N PHE A 12 3.77 -1.58 17.91
CA PHE A 12 3.51 -1.43 19.35
C PHE A 12 4.69 -0.76 20.04
N VAL A 13 4.41 0.06 21.04
CA VAL A 13 5.42 0.60 21.96
C VAL A 13 5.02 0.20 23.37
N GLY A 14 5.84 -0.64 24.01
CA GLY A 14 5.60 -1.16 25.34
C GLY A 14 6.68 -0.70 26.30
N HIS A 15 6.28 -0.05 27.39
CA HIS A 15 7.21 0.32 28.46
C HIS A 15 7.05 -0.60 29.66
N SER A 16 8.18 -1.01 30.24
CA SER A 16 8.22 -1.87 31.43
C SER A 16 7.33 -3.12 31.25
N TYR A 17 6.44 -3.41 32.21
CA TYR A 17 5.48 -4.52 32.12
C TYR A 17 4.48 -4.42 30.97
N GLY A 18 4.26 -3.24 30.39
CA GLY A 18 3.43 -3.07 29.20
C GLY A 18 3.95 -3.89 28.01
N GLY A 19 5.26 -4.14 27.93
CA GLY A 19 5.83 -5.05 26.94
C GLY A 19 5.39 -6.50 27.11
N LEU A 20 5.21 -6.97 28.36
CA LEU A 20 4.70 -8.32 28.64
C LEU A 20 3.22 -8.44 28.26
N VAL A 21 2.44 -7.38 28.49
CA VAL A 21 1.04 -7.31 28.05
C VAL A 21 0.93 -7.42 26.52
N ILE A 22 1.82 -6.77 25.77
CA ILE A 22 1.88 -6.90 24.31
C ILE A 22 2.18 -8.34 23.89
N LYS A 23 3.17 -9.00 24.51
CA LYS A 23 3.50 -10.41 24.21
C LYS A 23 2.30 -11.31 24.43
N GLU A 24 1.66 -11.20 25.60
CA GLU A 24 0.50 -12.00 25.98
C GLU A 24 -0.71 -11.74 25.07
N ALA A 25 -0.95 -10.48 24.70
CA ALA A 25 -2.02 -10.11 23.78
C ALA A 25 -1.82 -10.73 22.38
N LEU A 26 -0.59 -10.74 21.86
CA LEU A 26 -0.26 -11.32 20.56
C LEU A 26 -0.37 -12.85 20.57
N LEU A 27 0.06 -13.51 21.66
CA LEU A 27 -0.12 -14.95 21.84
C LEU A 27 -1.59 -15.34 21.92
N LYS A 28 -2.39 -14.60 22.68
CA LYS A 28 -3.85 -14.79 22.73
C LYS A 28 -4.50 -14.54 21.37
N ALA A 29 -4.03 -13.54 20.61
CA ALA A 29 -4.53 -13.28 19.26
C ALA A 29 -4.31 -14.48 18.32
N GLN A 30 -3.12 -15.09 18.36
CA GLN A 30 -2.80 -16.28 17.58
C GLN A 30 -3.74 -17.45 17.92
N HIS A 31 -3.97 -17.73 19.20
CA HIS A 31 -4.85 -18.81 19.64
C HIS A 31 -6.32 -18.58 19.27
N LEU A 32 -6.73 -17.32 19.17
CA LEU A 32 -8.10 -16.92 18.83
C LEU A 32 -8.30 -16.64 17.34
N HIS A 33 -7.30 -16.91 16.48
CA HIS A 33 -7.33 -16.62 15.05
C HIS A 33 -8.61 -17.13 14.36
N SER A 34 -9.07 -18.35 14.69
CA SER A 34 -10.27 -18.94 14.08
C SER A 34 -11.60 -18.35 14.58
N ARG A 35 -11.59 -17.51 15.62
CA ARG A 35 -12.80 -16.96 16.28
C ARG A 35 -12.94 -15.46 16.17
N ARG A 36 -11.93 -14.74 15.67
CA ARG A 36 -11.95 -13.28 15.51
C ARG A 36 -12.00 -12.90 14.04
N LEU A 37 -12.67 -11.78 13.76
CA LEU A 37 -12.72 -11.18 12.42
C LEU A 37 -11.39 -10.56 12.00
N VAL A 38 -10.52 -10.22 12.96
CA VAL A 38 -9.23 -9.56 12.75
C VAL A 38 -8.13 -10.26 13.56
N ASP A 39 -7.07 -10.67 12.87
CA ASP A 39 -5.82 -11.08 13.51
C ASP A 39 -4.79 -9.95 13.48
N ILE A 40 -4.35 -9.54 14.66
CA ILE A 40 -3.38 -8.45 14.87
C ILE A 40 -1.93 -8.94 14.75
N LEU A 41 -1.68 -10.25 14.85
CA LEU A 41 -0.33 -10.81 14.74
C LEU A 41 0.31 -10.58 13.35
N PRO A 42 -0.33 -10.91 12.22
CA PRO A 42 0.23 -10.65 10.89
C PRO A 42 0.30 -9.15 10.57
N GLN A 43 -0.52 -8.34 11.25
CA GLN A 43 -0.56 -6.88 11.13
C GLN A 43 0.56 -6.18 11.89
N THR A 44 1.09 -6.81 12.94
CA THR A 44 2.20 -6.27 13.74
C THR A 44 3.51 -6.40 12.96
N LYS A 45 4.09 -5.26 12.56
CA LYS A 45 5.33 -5.22 11.77
C LYS A 45 6.56 -4.92 12.63
N ALA A 46 6.37 -4.17 13.72
CA ALA A 46 7.45 -3.89 14.67
C ALA A 46 6.94 -3.73 16.11
N ILE A 47 7.83 -3.93 17.08
CA ILE A 47 7.59 -3.64 18.48
C ILE A 47 8.81 -2.92 19.05
N ILE A 48 8.57 -1.79 19.73
CA ILE A 48 9.56 -1.07 20.52
C ILE A 48 9.31 -1.39 22.00
N PHE A 49 10.28 -2.00 22.64
CA PHE A 49 10.29 -2.24 24.08
C PHE A 49 11.16 -1.19 24.77
N LEU A 50 10.59 -0.51 25.77
CA LEU A 50 11.28 0.45 26.62
C LEU A 50 11.47 -0.21 27.98
N GLY A 51 12.63 -0.84 28.22
CA GLY A 51 12.95 -1.49 29.49
C GLY A 51 12.05 -2.68 29.83
N THR A 52 11.63 -3.50 28.87
CA THR A 52 10.79 -4.66 29.18
C THR A 52 11.64 -5.82 29.74
N PRO A 53 11.28 -6.41 30.91
CA PRO A 53 12.01 -7.55 31.47
C PRO A 53 11.57 -8.85 30.78
N HIS A 54 12.18 -9.18 29.63
CA HIS A 54 11.69 -10.22 28.72
C HIS A 54 11.69 -11.64 29.26
N ALA A 55 12.75 -12.07 29.95
CA ALA A 55 12.94 -13.44 30.43
C ALA A 55 12.74 -13.56 31.96
N GLY A 56 12.24 -12.50 32.61
CA GLY A 56 12.49 -12.28 34.03
C GLY A 56 13.98 -12.00 34.29
N SER A 57 14.36 -11.73 35.54
CA SER A 57 15.77 -11.55 35.90
C SER A 57 16.27 -12.73 36.72
N ALA A 58 17.32 -13.40 36.25
CA ALA A 58 17.90 -14.58 36.90
C ALA A 58 18.60 -14.32 38.25
N SER A 59 18.48 -13.13 38.85
CA SER A 59 19.22 -12.78 40.08
C SER A 59 18.43 -12.05 41.16
N ILE A 60 17.15 -11.70 40.95
CA ILE A 60 16.30 -11.02 41.94
C ILE A 60 14.86 -11.49 41.75
N SER A 61 14.10 -11.70 42.83
CA SER A 61 12.67 -12.04 42.71
C SER A 61 11.95 -10.95 41.92
N LEU A 62 11.20 -11.36 40.90
CA LEU A 62 10.54 -10.43 39.99
C LEU A 62 9.56 -9.49 40.72
N SER A 63 9.07 -9.91 41.89
CA SER A 63 8.33 -9.08 42.85
C SER A 63 9.10 -7.86 43.34
N VAL A 64 10.39 -8.01 43.68
CA VAL A 64 11.23 -6.91 44.16
C VAL A 64 11.43 -5.91 43.05
N LYS A 65 11.64 -6.37 41.81
CA LYS A 65 11.73 -5.50 40.63
C LYS A 65 10.41 -4.83 40.28
N ALA A 66 9.29 -5.56 40.38
CA ALA A 66 7.98 -4.97 40.21
C ALA A 66 7.74 -3.84 41.21
N ALA A 67 8.05 -4.08 42.48
CA ALA A 67 7.93 -3.08 43.54
C ALA A 67 8.86 -1.87 43.30
N GLN A 68 10.11 -2.10 42.89
CA GLN A 68 11.05 -1.04 42.50
C GLN A 68 10.52 -0.21 41.33
N LEU A 69 9.92 -0.87 40.34
CA LEU A 69 9.31 -0.21 39.19
C LEU A 69 8.10 0.63 39.59
N PHE A 70 7.15 0.08 40.35
CA PHE A 70 6.03 0.86 40.89
C PHE A 70 6.52 2.11 41.63
N HIS A 71 7.54 1.95 42.48
CA HIS A 71 8.14 3.07 43.20
C HIS A 71 8.80 4.09 42.25
N ALA A 72 9.57 3.65 41.25
CA ALA A 72 10.19 4.52 40.24
C ALA A 72 9.16 5.32 39.43
N PHE A 73 7.92 4.83 39.34
CA PHE A 73 6.81 5.51 38.69
C PHE A 73 5.94 6.36 39.64
N GLY A 74 6.26 6.40 40.93
CA GLY A 74 5.45 7.10 41.94
C GLY A 74 4.12 6.40 42.24
N LEU A 75 4.04 5.10 41.98
CA LEU A 75 2.87 4.26 42.25
C LEU A 75 3.10 3.43 43.51
N ALA A 76 2.04 3.24 44.31
CA ALA A 76 2.08 2.30 45.41
C ALA A 76 2.09 0.87 44.86
N PRO A 77 3.03 0.00 45.27
CA PRO A 77 3.03 -1.39 44.84
C PRO A 77 1.79 -2.08 45.38
N LEU A 78 0.91 -2.54 44.49
CA LEU A 78 -0.23 -3.38 44.86
C LEU A 78 0.29 -4.79 45.17
N PRO A 79 0.14 -5.30 46.42
CA PRO A 79 0.66 -6.60 46.80
C PRO A 79 0.20 -7.72 45.87
N SER A 80 -1.05 -7.68 45.40
CA SER A 80 -1.61 -8.65 44.46
C SER A 80 -0.93 -8.65 43.09
N ILE A 81 -0.51 -7.50 42.57
CA ILE A 81 0.21 -7.40 41.29
C ILE A 81 1.66 -7.84 41.48
N VAL A 82 2.28 -7.41 42.57
CA VAL A 82 3.65 -7.81 42.92
C VAL A 82 3.75 -9.32 43.16
N GLU A 83 2.74 -9.93 43.79
CA GLU A 83 2.62 -11.36 44.06
C GLU A 83 2.29 -12.17 42.80
N ALA A 84 1.38 -11.69 41.94
CA ALA A 84 1.13 -12.28 40.62
C ALA A 84 2.37 -12.25 39.72
N ILE A 85 3.22 -11.23 39.86
CA ILE A 85 4.51 -11.13 39.16
C ILE A 85 5.58 -12.01 39.85
N ALA A 86 5.51 -12.20 41.18
CA ALA A 86 6.45 -13.03 41.95
C ALA A 86 6.37 -14.51 41.61
N HIS A 87 5.14 -15.00 41.34
CA HIS A 87 4.84 -16.42 41.31
C HIS A 87 5.32 -17.14 40.05
N ASP A 88 5.64 -16.40 38.98
CA ASP A 88 5.58 -16.96 37.62
C ASP A 88 6.84 -16.71 36.77
N SER A 89 8.03 -16.88 37.36
CA SER A 89 9.29 -16.75 36.60
C SER A 89 9.41 -17.77 35.46
N VAL A 90 8.78 -18.95 35.61
CA VAL A 90 8.73 -20.01 34.61
C VAL A 90 7.77 -19.64 33.49
N GLU A 91 6.63 -19.07 33.83
CA GLU A 91 5.55 -18.66 32.94
C GLU A 91 5.97 -17.44 32.12
N LEU A 92 6.82 -16.56 32.65
CA LEU A 92 7.41 -15.47 31.87
C LEU A 92 8.51 -15.92 30.93
N GLN A 93 9.32 -16.91 31.34
CA GLN A 93 10.25 -17.57 30.42
C GLN A 93 9.49 -18.31 29.31
N ASP A 94 8.37 -18.94 29.64
CA ASP A 94 7.52 -19.62 28.68
C ASP A 94 6.81 -18.64 27.75
N LEU A 95 6.24 -17.56 28.30
CA LEU A 95 5.69 -16.43 27.53
C LEU A 95 6.71 -15.89 26.54
N HIS A 96 7.95 -15.71 27.00
CA HIS A 96 9.03 -15.22 26.15
C HIS A 96 9.34 -16.19 25.01
N ARG A 97 9.49 -17.49 25.33
CA ARG A 97 9.79 -18.54 24.34
C ARG A 97 8.66 -18.68 23.31
N GLN A 98 7.41 -18.70 23.78
CA GLN A 98 6.25 -18.74 22.90
C GLN A 98 6.18 -17.50 22.02
N PHE A 99 6.37 -16.31 22.59
CA PHE A 99 6.41 -15.07 21.82
C PHE A 99 7.50 -15.09 20.74
N GLU A 100 8.69 -15.60 21.04
CA GLU A 100 9.77 -15.74 20.06
C GLU A 100 9.37 -16.66 18.91
N ALA A 101 8.72 -17.79 19.21
CA ALA A 101 8.27 -18.75 18.20
C ALA A 101 7.28 -18.14 17.19
N ILE A 102 6.50 -17.13 17.58
CA ILE A 102 5.40 -16.58 16.76
C ILE A 102 5.72 -15.22 16.14
N SER A 103 6.82 -14.59 16.54
CA SER A 103 7.14 -13.20 16.20
C SER A 103 8.29 -13.08 15.20
N GLY A 104 8.69 -14.14 14.49
CA GLY A 104 9.84 -14.14 13.59
C GLY A 104 9.80 -13.04 12.51
N HIS A 105 8.59 -12.67 12.04
CA HIS A 105 8.36 -11.60 11.06
C HIS A 105 8.36 -10.18 11.64
N VAL A 106 8.38 -10.04 12.97
CA VAL A 106 8.28 -8.75 13.67
C VAL A 106 9.68 -8.17 13.89
N ARG A 107 9.92 -6.91 13.51
CA ARG A 107 11.14 -6.19 13.87
C ARG A 107 11.06 -5.76 15.34
N ILE A 108 12.07 -6.05 16.14
CA ILE A 108 12.08 -5.74 17.58
C ILE A 108 13.18 -4.72 17.86
N VAL A 109 12.85 -3.67 18.60
CA VAL A 109 13.83 -2.71 19.11
C VAL A 109 13.69 -2.62 20.61
N ASN A 110 14.77 -2.89 21.33
CA ASN A 110 14.83 -2.85 22.78
C ASN A 110 15.65 -1.65 23.23
N PHE A 111 15.02 -0.71 23.92
CA PHE A 111 15.73 0.33 24.65
C PHE A 111 15.94 -0.08 26.11
N HIS A 112 17.14 0.11 26.64
CA HIS A 112 17.45 -0.13 28.04
C HIS A 112 18.04 1.10 28.71
N GLU A 113 17.85 1.21 30.03
CA GLU A 113 18.47 2.27 30.82
C GLU A 113 20.00 2.08 30.93
N GLU A 114 20.74 3.18 30.98
CA GLU A 114 22.19 3.21 31.25
C GLU A 114 22.52 3.91 32.58
N ARG A 115 21.52 4.46 33.27
CA ARG A 115 21.66 4.95 34.63
C ARG A 115 20.85 4.09 35.59
N GLU A 116 21.42 3.86 36.77
CA GLU A 116 20.74 3.17 37.85
C GLU A 116 19.57 4.01 38.37
N THR A 117 18.50 3.33 38.78
CA THR A 117 17.36 3.96 39.43
C THR A 117 17.70 4.19 40.89
N LEU A 118 17.58 5.44 41.35
CA LEU A 118 17.83 5.78 42.74
C LEU A 118 16.70 5.28 43.64
N GLY A 119 17.08 4.57 44.70
CA GLY A 119 16.19 4.11 45.75
C GLY A 119 15.69 5.21 46.68
N PHE A 120 14.83 4.83 47.62
CA PHE A 120 14.32 5.72 48.66
C PHE A 120 15.49 6.43 49.37
N TRP A 121 15.49 7.78 49.34
CA TRP A 121 16.53 8.67 49.91
C TRP A 121 17.93 8.59 49.26
N GLY A 122 18.09 7.93 48.11
CA GLY A 122 19.40 7.83 47.43
C GLY A 122 20.41 6.92 48.15
N LEU A 123 19.96 6.06 49.07
CA LEU A 123 20.80 5.16 49.86
C LEU A 123 21.21 3.89 49.10
N TRP A 124 20.61 3.62 47.95
CA TRP A 124 21.01 2.56 47.01
C TRP A 124 20.65 2.93 45.58
N SER A 125 21.35 2.33 44.62
CA SER A 125 21.09 2.45 43.20
C SER A 125 21.25 1.07 42.54
N ASP A 126 20.31 0.69 41.68
CA ASP A 126 20.37 -0.54 40.88
C ASP A 126 19.64 -0.30 39.54
N PHE A 127 19.96 -1.12 38.55
CA PHE A 127 19.22 -1.16 37.28
C PHE A 127 17.90 -1.91 37.50
N ALA A 128 16.77 -1.25 37.20
CA ALA A 128 15.47 -1.89 37.30
C ALA A 128 15.38 -3.09 36.34
N VAL A 129 15.90 -2.94 35.13
CA VAL A 129 16.08 -4.01 34.16
C VAL A 129 17.53 -4.06 33.66
N LYS A 130 18.25 -5.12 34.02
CA LYS A 130 19.61 -5.36 33.50
C LYS A 130 19.54 -5.56 31.99
N LYS A 131 20.55 -5.05 31.27
CA LYS A 131 20.68 -5.20 29.81
C LYS A 131 20.37 -6.61 29.30
N GLN A 132 20.89 -7.64 29.97
CA GLN A 132 20.65 -9.05 29.61
C GLN A 132 19.17 -9.47 29.65
N SER A 133 18.37 -8.91 30.57
CA SER A 133 16.93 -9.16 30.65
C SER A 133 16.11 -8.34 29.63
N ALA A 134 16.70 -7.29 29.05
CA ALA A 134 16.08 -6.43 28.04
C ALA A 134 16.48 -6.80 26.59
N MET A 135 17.35 -7.79 26.41
CA MET A 135 17.81 -8.24 25.10
C MET A 135 16.98 -9.40 24.56
N LEU A 136 16.81 -9.46 23.24
CA LEU A 136 16.46 -10.68 22.50
C LEU A 136 17.60 -10.96 21.52
N ASP A 137 18.24 -12.11 21.66
CA ASP A 137 19.36 -12.48 20.80
C ASP A 137 18.85 -13.12 19.49
N ARG A 138 18.48 -12.27 18.52
CA ARG A 138 17.98 -12.73 17.20
C ARG A 138 18.24 -11.72 16.09
N PRO A 139 18.29 -12.15 14.80
CA PRO A 139 18.65 -11.28 13.67
C PRO A 139 17.73 -10.06 13.45
N ASN A 140 16.45 -10.19 13.82
CA ASN A 140 15.45 -9.13 13.67
C ASN A 140 15.23 -8.32 14.96
N ALA A 141 16.20 -8.33 15.88
CA ALA A 141 16.16 -7.56 17.13
C ALA A 141 17.40 -6.66 17.26
N GLU A 142 17.18 -5.43 17.73
CA GLU A 142 18.22 -4.46 18.05
C GLU A 142 18.11 -4.05 19.52
N THR A 143 19.23 -3.73 20.17
CA THR A 143 19.26 -3.22 21.55
C THR A 143 20.06 -1.94 21.63
N ILE A 144 19.44 -0.88 22.17
CA ILE A 144 19.98 0.49 22.20
C ILE A 144 19.93 1.00 23.65
N GLY A 145 21.05 1.53 24.15
CA GLY A 145 21.11 2.14 25.47
C GLY A 145 20.65 3.61 25.44
N LEU A 146 19.92 4.04 26.47
CA LEU A 146 19.56 5.44 26.69
C LEU A 146 20.15 5.92 28.01
N TYR A 147 20.77 7.10 27.99
CA TYR A 147 21.39 7.69 29.18
C TYR A 147 20.33 8.30 30.12
N THR A 148 19.58 7.42 30.77
CA THR A 148 18.49 7.72 31.70
C THR A 148 18.33 6.56 32.68
N ASP A 149 17.59 6.77 33.77
CA ASP A 149 17.05 5.69 34.58
C ASP A 149 15.80 5.08 33.92
N HIS A 150 15.28 4.01 34.52
CA HIS A 150 14.13 3.28 34.00
C HIS A 150 12.86 4.13 33.84
N SER A 151 12.70 5.13 34.72
CA SER A 151 11.54 6.02 34.72
C SER A 151 11.57 7.05 33.59
N GLY A 152 12.77 7.39 33.11
CA GLY A 152 12.97 8.32 32.01
C GLY A 152 12.97 7.67 30.62
N LEU A 153 12.90 6.33 30.50
CA LEU A 153 12.82 5.66 29.19
C LEU A 153 11.60 6.06 28.36
N ASN A 154 10.53 6.53 29.01
CA ASN A 154 9.31 7.01 28.35
C ASN A 154 8.96 8.47 28.71
N LYS A 155 9.83 9.18 29.43
CA LYS A 155 9.60 10.57 29.86
C LYS A 155 10.75 11.42 29.35
N PHE A 156 10.42 12.36 28.49
CA PHE A 156 11.38 13.26 27.88
C PHE A 156 11.09 14.68 28.37
N GLY A 157 12.14 15.42 28.68
CA GLY A 157 12.04 16.86 28.90
C GLY A 157 11.86 17.60 27.57
N GLU A 158 12.79 18.51 27.25
CA GLU A 158 12.83 19.23 25.97
C GLU A 158 13.41 18.35 24.84
N ARG A 159 12.62 17.39 24.32
CA ARG A 159 13.00 16.56 23.13
C ARG A 159 14.50 16.24 23.08
N ASP A 160 15.00 15.71 24.20
CA ASP A 160 16.42 15.50 24.45
C ASP A 160 17.01 14.41 23.52
N SER A 161 18.31 14.13 23.67
CA SER A 161 18.97 13.10 22.86
C SER A 161 18.29 11.74 22.93
N ASN A 162 17.71 11.36 24.08
CA ASN A 162 17.02 10.07 24.22
C ASN A 162 15.70 10.07 23.44
N TYR A 163 14.95 11.18 23.46
CA TYR A 163 13.78 11.38 22.61
C TYR A 163 14.14 11.26 21.12
N GLU A 164 15.19 11.95 20.69
CA GLU A 164 15.65 11.93 19.30
C GLU A 164 16.04 10.51 18.85
N MET A 165 16.71 9.74 19.70
CA MET A 165 17.05 8.34 19.42
C MET A 165 15.81 7.46 19.22
N ILE A 166 14.83 7.52 20.13
CA ILE A 166 13.58 6.75 20.00
C ILE A 166 12.80 7.21 18.76
N ARG A 167 12.66 8.53 18.55
CA ARG A 167 11.94 9.11 17.42
C ARG A 167 12.56 8.69 16.09
N ASN A 168 13.87 8.82 15.94
CA ASN A 168 14.57 8.46 14.71
C ASN A 168 14.45 6.97 14.41
N LYS A 169 14.51 6.11 15.45
CA LYS A 169 14.28 4.67 15.28
C LYS A 169 12.83 4.34 14.90
N LEU A 170 11.85 5.05 15.47
CA LEU A 170 10.45 4.92 15.07
C LEU A 170 10.25 5.36 13.61
N ILE A 171 10.86 6.46 13.18
CA ILE A 171 10.86 6.92 11.78
C ILE A 171 11.47 5.86 10.87
N GLU A 172 12.65 5.32 11.21
CA GLU A 172 13.31 4.26 10.44
C GLU A 172 12.40 3.03 10.27
N LEU A 173 11.72 2.60 11.34
CA LEU A 173 10.77 1.49 11.29
C LEU A 173 9.57 1.80 10.37
N VAL A 174 9.00 3.01 10.49
CA VAL A 174 7.89 3.45 9.64
C VAL A 174 8.31 3.52 8.18
N GLU A 175 9.45 4.14 7.88
CA GLU A 175 10.00 4.25 6.53
C GLU A 175 10.27 2.88 5.94
N ALA A 176 10.83 1.93 6.69
CA ALA A 176 11.03 0.57 6.23
C ALA A 176 9.71 -0.18 5.98
N ILE A 177 8.68 0.04 6.81
CA ILE A 177 7.35 -0.54 6.59
C ILE A 177 6.71 0.03 5.33
N ILE A 178 6.79 1.35 5.11
CA ILE A 178 6.31 2.02 3.91
C ILE A 178 7.10 1.54 2.69
N ALA A 179 8.43 1.48 2.79
CA ALA A 179 9.30 0.99 1.73
C ALA A 179 8.96 -0.46 1.38
N ASN A 180 8.75 -1.36 2.36
CA ASN A 180 8.33 -2.73 2.09
C ASN A 180 6.92 -2.82 1.51
N ALA A 181 6.00 -1.91 1.88
CA ALA A 181 4.70 -1.79 1.23
C ALA A 181 4.82 -1.29 -0.23
N ARG A 182 5.88 -0.52 -0.54
CA ARG A 182 6.27 -0.08 -1.88
C ARG A 182 7.13 -1.10 -2.64
N ILE A 183 7.80 -2.03 -1.94
CA ILE A 183 8.51 -3.20 -2.50
C ILE A 183 7.46 -4.25 -2.87
N GLY A 184 6.53 -3.80 -3.70
CA GLY A 184 5.61 -4.55 -4.53
C GLY A 184 5.63 -4.01 -5.96
N ALA A 185 6.70 -3.27 -6.34
CA ALA A 185 6.98 -2.68 -7.65
C ALA A 185 5.92 -1.69 -8.15
N SER A 186 6.37 -0.58 -8.74
CA SER A 186 5.55 0.18 -9.69
C SER A 186 5.05 -0.78 -10.78
N VAL A 187 3.88 -1.37 -10.61
CA VAL A 187 3.42 -2.41 -11.53
C VAL A 187 2.86 -1.74 -12.77
N TYR A 188 3.64 -1.80 -13.84
CA TYR A 188 3.24 -1.35 -15.17
C TYR A 188 2.76 -2.54 -16.01
N SER A 189 1.49 -2.89 -15.85
CA SER A 189 0.85 -4.03 -16.52
C SER A 189 0.11 -3.57 -17.78
N VAL A 190 0.88 -3.08 -18.77
CA VAL A 190 0.38 -2.56 -20.04
C VAL A 190 1.01 -3.34 -21.20
N PRO A 191 0.24 -4.20 -21.90
CA PRO A 191 0.80 -5.16 -22.87
C PRO A 191 1.15 -4.52 -24.21
N GLN A 192 0.71 -3.28 -24.45
CA GLN A 192 0.82 -2.58 -25.73
C GLN A 192 1.64 -1.31 -25.59
N LYS A 193 2.22 -0.87 -26.70
CA LYS A 193 3.02 0.35 -26.81
C LYS A 193 2.36 1.31 -27.79
N THR A 194 2.70 2.58 -27.65
CA THR A 194 2.29 3.57 -28.64
C THR A 194 2.92 3.30 -30.00
N ASP A 195 2.15 3.60 -31.05
CA ASP A 195 2.62 3.42 -32.42
C ASP A 195 3.77 4.39 -32.73
N LYS A 196 4.75 3.93 -33.54
CA LYS A 196 5.90 4.74 -33.97
C LYS A 196 5.47 6.00 -34.71
N PHE A 197 4.39 5.91 -35.46
CA PHE A 197 3.84 7.01 -36.25
C PHE A 197 2.71 7.75 -35.52
N TYR A 198 2.54 7.53 -34.22
CA TYR A 198 1.60 8.30 -33.43
C TYR A 198 1.84 9.80 -33.61
N THR A 199 0.77 10.52 -33.95
CA THR A 199 0.77 11.98 -34.05
C THR A 199 -0.02 12.53 -32.89
N GLU A 200 0.64 13.35 -32.08
CA GLU A 200 0.05 13.88 -30.87
C GLU A 200 -0.98 14.94 -31.19
N ARG A 201 -2.22 14.69 -30.74
CA ARG A 201 -3.33 15.63 -30.82
C ARG A 201 -3.38 16.45 -29.53
N ARG A 202 -2.52 17.48 -29.43
CA ARG A 202 -2.26 18.22 -28.17
C ARG A 202 -3.55 18.67 -27.45
N ASN A 203 -4.51 19.23 -28.18
CA ASN A 203 -5.79 19.65 -27.60
C ASN A 203 -6.53 18.50 -26.88
N LEU A 204 -6.51 17.29 -27.44
CA LEU A 204 -7.12 16.12 -26.80
C LEU A 204 -6.32 15.64 -25.59
N SER A 205 -4.99 15.69 -25.66
CA SER A 205 -4.11 15.37 -24.54
C SER A 205 -4.35 16.32 -23.37
N ASP A 206 -4.38 17.63 -23.62
CA ASP A 206 -4.61 18.66 -22.59
C ASP A 206 -6.00 18.51 -21.95
N ARG A 207 -7.02 18.22 -22.76
CA ARG A 207 -8.38 17.99 -22.26
C ARG A 207 -8.50 16.69 -21.46
N LEU A 208 -7.75 15.66 -21.80
CA LEU A 208 -7.69 14.42 -21.01
C LEU A 208 -7.06 14.70 -19.65
N GLU A 209 -5.95 15.44 -19.63
CA GLU A 209 -5.26 15.89 -18.41
C GLU A 209 -6.19 16.70 -17.50
N GLU A 210 -6.87 17.71 -18.05
CA GLU A 210 -7.82 18.55 -17.32
C GLU A 210 -8.95 17.71 -16.70
N LYS A 211 -9.46 16.71 -17.43
CA LYS A 211 -10.54 15.85 -16.97
C LYS A 211 -10.10 14.86 -15.90
N LEU A 212 -8.88 14.32 -16.00
CA LEU A 212 -8.32 13.42 -14.97
C LEU A 212 -7.84 14.17 -13.72
N ASN A 213 -7.69 15.49 -13.77
CA ASN A 213 -7.44 16.32 -12.60
C ASN A 213 -8.73 16.79 -11.88
N LYS A 214 -9.91 16.57 -12.48
CA LYS A 214 -11.20 16.93 -11.86
C LYS A 214 -11.72 15.77 -11.01
N PRO A 215 -11.82 15.91 -9.68
CA PRO A 215 -12.35 14.85 -8.83
C PRO A 215 -13.83 14.61 -9.08
N LEU A 216 -14.27 13.36 -8.89
CA LEU A 216 -15.68 12.99 -8.97
C LEU A 216 -16.41 13.49 -7.71
N ASN A 217 -17.17 14.58 -7.85
CA ASN A 217 -18.01 15.09 -6.77
C ASN A 217 -19.20 14.14 -6.54
N GLY A 218 -19.31 13.57 -5.33
CA GLY A 218 -20.47 12.76 -4.92
C GLY A 218 -20.39 11.26 -5.23
N SER A 219 -19.24 10.74 -5.65
CA SER A 219 -19.00 9.30 -5.83
C SER A 219 -17.89 8.83 -4.89
N ASP A 220 -18.21 7.98 -3.93
CA ASP A 220 -17.22 7.33 -3.05
C ASP A 220 -16.51 6.15 -3.73
N GLN A 221 -16.71 5.94 -5.04
CA GLN A 221 -16.13 4.79 -5.75
C GLN A 221 -14.69 5.02 -6.20
N VAL A 222 -14.35 6.12 -6.87
CA VAL A 222 -12.98 6.43 -7.34
C VAL A 222 -12.74 7.94 -7.35
N ALA A 223 -11.47 8.37 -7.36
CA ALA A 223 -11.13 9.79 -7.38
C ALA A 223 -11.45 10.43 -8.72
N HIS A 224 -11.06 9.77 -9.82
CA HIS A 224 -11.18 10.30 -11.18
C HIS A 224 -11.63 9.22 -12.16
N ALA A 225 -12.49 9.59 -13.11
CA ALA A 225 -12.88 8.69 -14.19
C ALA A 225 -13.20 9.47 -15.47
N VAL A 226 -12.62 9.01 -16.59
CA VAL A 226 -12.84 9.60 -17.92
C VAL A 226 -13.21 8.53 -18.94
N ALA A 227 -14.36 8.71 -19.60
CA ALA A 227 -14.76 7.95 -20.79
C ALA A 227 -14.31 8.67 -22.07
N ILE A 228 -13.47 7.99 -22.85
CA ILE A 228 -13.00 8.40 -24.17
C ILE A 228 -13.84 7.68 -25.23
N SER A 229 -14.66 8.42 -25.97
CA SER A 229 -15.53 7.86 -27.03
C SER A 229 -15.18 8.41 -28.41
N GLY A 230 -15.57 7.71 -29.48
CA GLY A 230 -15.29 8.13 -30.85
C GLY A 230 -15.21 6.98 -31.85
N LEU A 231 -15.11 7.30 -33.14
CA LEU A 231 -15.15 6.31 -34.21
C LEU A 231 -13.99 5.29 -34.14
N ARG A 232 -14.16 4.14 -34.81
CA ARG A 232 -13.08 3.17 -35.01
C ARG A 232 -11.91 3.87 -35.72
N GLY A 233 -10.69 3.64 -35.26
CA GLY A 233 -9.48 4.25 -35.85
C GLY A 233 -9.21 5.70 -35.44
N ALA A 234 -10.10 6.37 -34.69
CA ALA A 234 -9.92 7.78 -34.29
C ALA A 234 -8.75 8.04 -33.32
N GLY A 235 -8.08 6.99 -32.82
CA GLY A 235 -6.89 7.09 -31.97
C GLY A 235 -7.14 7.08 -30.47
N LYS A 236 -8.34 6.66 -29.99
CA LYS A 236 -8.69 6.61 -28.55
C LYS A 236 -7.70 5.82 -27.70
N THR A 237 -7.41 4.58 -28.11
CA THR A 237 -6.45 3.68 -27.46
C THR A 237 -5.04 4.29 -27.42
N GLN A 238 -4.64 4.95 -28.51
CA GLN A 238 -3.34 5.62 -28.58
C GLN A 238 -3.27 6.86 -27.68
N LEU A 239 -4.36 7.61 -27.55
CA LEU A 239 -4.48 8.73 -26.61
C LEU A 239 -4.34 8.25 -25.15
N ALA A 240 -5.04 7.18 -24.78
CA ALA A 240 -4.93 6.58 -23.45
C ALA A 240 -3.51 6.03 -23.18
N LEU A 241 -2.89 5.36 -24.17
CA LEU A 241 -1.52 4.87 -24.04
C LEU A 241 -0.50 6.00 -23.83
N ARG A 242 -0.64 7.12 -24.54
CA ARG A 242 0.26 8.27 -24.37
C ARG A 242 0.11 8.93 -23.00
N TYR A 243 -1.11 9.00 -22.48
CA TYR A 243 -1.34 9.45 -21.11
C TYR A 243 -0.59 8.54 -20.12
N VAL A 244 -0.80 7.23 -20.23
CA VAL A 244 -0.13 6.23 -19.40
C VAL A 244 1.39 6.33 -19.47
N GLU A 245 1.95 6.53 -20.67
CA GLU A 245 3.39 6.67 -20.85
C GLU A 245 3.97 7.93 -20.19
N ARG A 246 3.22 9.04 -20.18
CA ARG A 246 3.62 10.29 -19.50
C ARG A 246 3.55 10.18 -17.99
N HIS A 247 2.60 9.40 -17.49
CA HIS A 247 2.27 9.33 -16.06
C HIS A 247 2.78 8.07 -15.35
N LYS A 248 3.76 7.38 -15.93
CA LYS A 248 4.33 6.14 -15.37
C LYS A 248 4.87 6.25 -13.95
N LEU A 249 5.32 7.44 -13.55
CA LEU A 249 5.89 7.70 -12.23
C LEU A 249 4.86 8.29 -11.25
N HIS A 250 3.69 8.68 -11.74
CA HIS A 250 2.62 9.26 -10.92
C HIS A 250 1.71 8.18 -10.34
N TYR A 251 1.44 7.15 -11.13
CA TYR A 251 0.61 6.03 -10.72
C TYR A 251 1.46 4.78 -10.49
N ASP A 252 1.12 4.07 -9.43
CA ASP A 252 1.57 2.72 -9.17
C ASP A 252 0.40 2.00 -8.50
N PRO A 253 -0.25 0.99 -9.12
CA PRO A 253 0.07 0.43 -10.42
C PRO A 253 -0.68 1.12 -11.56
N ILE A 254 -0.22 0.84 -12.78
CA ILE A 254 -0.97 1.07 -14.02
C ILE A 254 -1.37 -0.28 -14.61
N LEU A 255 -2.68 -0.52 -14.69
CA LEU A 255 -3.23 -1.78 -15.19
C LEU A 255 -4.04 -1.54 -16.46
N TRP A 256 -3.73 -2.28 -17.52
CA TRP A 256 -4.47 -2.26 -18.77
C TRP A 256 -5.38 -3.48 -18.88
N ILE A 257 -6.68 -3.27 -19.08
CA ILE A 257 -7.68 -4.33 -19.24
C ILE A 257 -8.29 -4.21 -20.63
N ASP A 258 -8.14 -5.26 -21.42
CA ASP A 258 -8.77 -5.36 -22.73
C ASP A 258 -10.20 -5.87 -22.60
N ALA A 259 -11.17 -4.99 -22.79
CA ALA A 259 -12.59 -5.23 -22.58
C ALA A 259 -13.37 -5.58 -23.86
N ARG A 260 -12.68 -6.10 -24.89
CA ARG A 260 -13.32 -6.57 -26.14
C ARG A 260 -14.31 -7.72 -25.93
N SER A 261 -14.03 -8.65 -25.04
CA SER A 261 -14.90 -9.77 -24.69
C SER A 261 -14.71 -10.20 -23.23
N GLN A 262 -15.59 -11.06 -22.73
CA GLN A 262 -15.48 -11.62 -21.38
C GLN A 262 -14.14 -12.37 -21.19
N GLU A 263 -13.67 -13.08 -22.21
CA GLU A 263 -12.39 -13.81 -22.20
C GLU A 263 -11.18 -12.87 -22.16
N THR A 264 -11.21 -11.75 -22.89
CA THR A 264 -10.10 -10.77 -22.87
C THR A 264 -10.04 -10.02 -21.54
N ILE A 265 -11.20 -9.74 -20.94
CA ILE A 265 -11.26 -9.18 -19.58
C ILE A 265 -10.61 -10.16 -18.60
N ARG A 266 -11.04 -11.42 -18.60
CA ARG A 266 -10.52 -12.46 -17.71
C ARG A 266 -9.00 -12.62 -17.86
N SER A 267 -8.51 -12.78 -19.08
CA SER A 267 -7.06 -12.93 -19.32
C SER A 267 -6.26 -11.69 -18.93
N SER A 268 -6.82 -10.48 -19.10
CA SER A 268 -6.19 -9.25 -18.62
C SER A 268 -6.07 -9.21 -17.10
N PHE A 269 -7.13 -9.55 -16.37
CA PHE A 269 -7.09 -9.62 -14.91
C PHE A 269 -6.13 -10.70 -14.40
N GLN A 270 -6.07 -11.86 -15.06
CA GLN A 270 -5.08 -12.91 -14.74
C GLN A 270 -3.64 -12.43 -14.91
N ARG A 271 -3.35 -11.67 -15.98
CA ARG A 271 -2.04 -11.02 -16.16
C ARG A 271 -1.78 -10.01 -15.05
N CYS A 272 -2.72 -9.11 -14.77
CA CYS A 272 -2.55 -8.11 -13.70
C CYS A 272 -2.33 -8.76 -12.33
N ALA A 273 -3.07 -9.82 -11.99
CA ALA A 273 -2.89 -10.56 -10.74
C ALA A 273 -1.49 -11.17 -10.62
N ARG A 274 -0.94 -11.68 -11.73
CA ARG A 274 0.43 -12.21 -11.80
C ARG A 274 1.47 -11.10 -11.64
N ASP A 275 1.31 -10.00 -12.36
CA ASP A 275 2.26 -8.88 -12.32
C ASP A 275 2.29 -8.20 -10.94
N LEU A 276 1.12 -8.12 -10.29
CA LEU A 276 0.95 -7.67 -8.89
C LEU A 276 1.38 -8.73 -7.85
N LYS A 277 1.80 -9.92 -8.29
CA LYS A 277 2.19 -11.05 -7.43
C LYS A 277 1.12 -11.45 -6.40
N LEU A 278 -0.15 -11.34 -6.78
CA LEU A 278 -1.30 -11.66 -5.92
C LEU A 278 -1.67 -13.14 -5.93
N LEU A 279 -1.11 -13.91 -6.86
CA LEU A 279 -1.37 -15.34 -7.03
C LEU A 279 -0.04 -16.10 -7.11
N THR A 280 0.09 -17.18 -6.33
CA THR A 280 1.26 -18.09 -6.32
C THR A 280 1.19 -19.12 -7.45
N GLU A 281 2.33 -19.62 -7.93
CA GLU A 281 2.44 -20.53 -9.09
C GLU A 281 1.66 -21.86 -8.96
N THR A 282 1.17 -22.20 -7.77
CA THR A 282 0.41 -23.43 -7.49
C THR A 282 -1.03 -23.41 -8.03
N TYR A 283 -1.52 -22.29 -8.56
CA TYR A 283 -2.86 -22.22 -9.13
C TYR A 283 -2.87 -22.74 -10.57
N SER A 284 -2.98 -24.07 -10.69
CA SER A 284 -3.51 -24.70 -11.90
C SER A 284 -4.92 -24.16 -12.14
N ALA A 285 -5.18 -23.73 -13.37
CA ALA A 285 -6.43 -23.14 -13.81
C ALA A 285 -7.65 -23.89 -13.24
N MET A 286 -8.34 -23.29 -12.26
CA MET A 286 -9.68 -23.77 -11.90
C MET A 286 -10.56 -23.70 -13.15
N PRO A 287 -11.57 -24.60 -13.29
CA PRO A 287 -12.46 -24.59 -14.44
C PRO A 287 -13.05 -23.19 -14.63
N ASN A 288 -13.12 -22.72 -15.88
CA ASN A 288 -13.73 -21.44 -16.24
C ASN A 288 -15.04 -21.25 -15.47
N MET A 289 -15.05 -20.35 -14.47
CA MET A 289 -16.30 -19.91 -13.86
C MET A 289 -17.08 -19.10 -14.90
N ALA A 290 -18.38 -19.37 -15.03
CA ALA A 290 -19.21 -18.79 -16.08
C ALA A 290 -19.26 -17.25 -16.03
N ALA A 291 -19.24 -16.65 -14.83
CA ALA A 291 -19.31 -15.20 -14.64
C ALA A 291 -17.95 -14.59 -14.23
N LEU A 292 -17.67 -13.36 -14.69
CA LEU A 292 -16.42 -12.64 -14.36
C LEU A 292 -16.28 -12.32 -12.88
N ARG A 293 -17.38 -11.93 -12.22
CA ARG A 293 -17.40 -11.59 -10.79
C ARG A 293 -16.93 -12.72 -9.88
N ASP A 294 -17.06 -13.96 -10.33
CA ASP A 294 -16.71 -15.16 -9.56
C ASP A 294 -15.27 -15.60 -9.85
N ASP A 295 -14.64 -15.07 -10.91
CA ASP A 295 -13.24 -15.33 -11.25
C ASP A 295 -12.31 -14.82 -10.14
N LEU A 296 -11.41 -15.70 -9.69
CA LEU A 296 -10.52 -15.39 -8.58
C LEU A 296 -9.57 -14.23 -8.92
N ALA A 297 -9.00 -14.19 -10.13
CA ALA A 297 -8.05 -13.15 -10.52
C ALA A 297 -8.73 -11.78 -10.55
N VAL A 298 -9.95 -11.72 -11.10
CA VAL A 298 -10.79 -10.51 -11.08
C VAL A 298 -11.01 -10.06 -9.63
N ARG A 299 -11.49 -10.95 -8.77
CA ARG A 299 -11.80 -10.62 -7.37
C ARG A 299 -10.60 -10.14 -6.57
N VAL A 300 -9.44 -10.80 -6.69
CA VAL A 300 -8.26 -10.43 -5.91
C VAL A 300 -7.70 -9.09 -6.36
N VAL A 301 -7.65 -8.82 -7.68
CA VAL A 301 -7.18 -7.53 -8.20
C VAL A 301 -8.11 -6.39 -7.78
N LEU A 302 -9.44 -6.55 -7.95
CA LEU A 302 -10.40 -5.52 -7.54
C LEU A 302 -10.35 -5.27 -6.02
N SER A 303 -10.29 -6.33 -5.23
CA SER A 303 -10.14 -6.22 -3.77
C SER A 303 -8.83 -5.53 -3.39
N TRP A 304 -7.74 -5.79 -4.11
CA TRP A 304 -6.45 -5.16 -3.86
C TRP A 304 -6.47 -3.65 -4.17
N LEU A 305 -7.07 -3.24 -5.30
CA LEU A 305 -7.22 -1.83 -5.67
C LEU A 305 -8.13 -1.05 -4.70
N GLN A 306 -9.21 -1.69 -4.23
CA GLN A 306 -10.18 -1.09 -3.32
C GLN A 306 -9.60 -0.81 -1.93
N ASN A 307 -8.75 -1.71 -1.44
CA ASN A 307 -8.23 -1.63 -0.07
C ASN A 307 -6.95 -0.78 0.06
N ARG A 308 -6.57 -0.03 -0.97
CA ARG A 308 -5.40 0.85 -0.89
C ARG A 308 -5.63 2.00 0.05
N ASN A 309 -4.64 2.28 0.88
CA ASN A 309 -4.70 3.33 1.89
C ASN A 309 -3.89 4.57 1.48
N HIS A 310 -3.98 5.64 2.28
CA HIS A 310 -3.33 6.93 2.02
C HIS A 310 -1.78 6.88 2.00
N LEU A 311 -1.16 5.79 2.47
CA LEU A 311 0.29 5.60 2.44
C LEU A 311 0.76 4.95 1.13
N GLN A 312 -0.16 4.43 0.32
CA GLN A 312 0.12 3.82 -0.98
C GLN A 312 -0.16 4.81 -2.10
N ASP A 313 0.59 4.68 -3.19
CA ASP A 313 0.45 5.54 -4.36
C ASP A 313 -0.90 5.32 -5.09
N GLU A 314 -1.26 6.29 -5.91
CA GLU A 314 -2.50 6.25 -6.69
C GLU A 314 -2.40 5.22 -7.80
N TRP A 315 -3.52 4.59 -8.12
CA TRP A 315 -3.58 3.59 -9.18
C TRP A 315 -4.35 4.10 -10.39
N LEU A 316 -3.98 3.62 -11.56
CA LEU A 316 -4.66 3.91 -12.82
C LEU A 316 -5.07 2.60 -13.50
N VAL A 317 -6.37 2.45 -13.80
CA VAL A 317 -6.87 1.34 -14.61
C VAL A 317 -7.40 1.85 -15.94
N ILE A 318 -6.97 1.22 -17.02
CA ILE A 318 -7.43 1.49 -18.38
C ILE A 318 -8.33 0.33 -18.81
N LEU A 319 -9.61 0.62 -19.04
CA LEU A 319 -10.57 -0.31 -19.63
C LEU A 319 -10.68 0.03 -21.13
N ASP A 320 -9.95 -0.70 -21.97
CA ASP A 320 -9.88 -0.42 -23.42
C ASP A 320 -10.88 -1.27 -24.21
N ASN A 321 -11.46 -0.71 -25.28
CA ASN A 321 -12.40 -1.39 -26.18
C ASN A 321 -13.71 -1.87 -25.54
N VAL A 322 -14.29 -1.07 -24.65
CA VAL A 322 -15.58 -1.37 -24.01
C VAL A 322 -16.73 -1.05 -24.97
N ASP A 323 -16.89 -1.86 -26.00
CA ASP A 323 -17.93 -1.68 -27.01
C ASP A 323 -19.21 -2.49 -26.71
N ASP A 324 -19.12 -3.51 -25.86
CA ASP A 324 -20.25 -4.35 -25.46
C ASP A 324 -20.40 -4.33 -23.93
N LEU A 325 -21.54 -3.83 -23.46
CA LEU A 325 -21.83 -3.74 -22.03
C LEU A 325 -22.35 -5.06 -21.43
N ASN A 326 -22.70 -6.05 -22.28
CA ASN A 326 -23.21 -7.34 -21.86
C ASN A 326 -22.10 -8.36 -21.57
N ASN A 327 -20.85 -8.04 -21.88
CA ASN A 327 -19.69 -8.91 -21.66
C ASN A 327 -19.25 -9.02 -20.18
N GLY A 328 -20.02 -8.41 -19.26
CA GLY A 328 -19.73 -8.39 -17.83
C GLY A 328 -18.81 -7.25 -17.37
N ILE A 329 -18.53 -6.25 -18.22
CA ILE A 329 -17.70 -5.09 -17.84
C ILE A 329 -18.19 -4.39 -16.56
N ARG A 330 -19.51 -4.33 -16.34
CA ARG A 330 -20.12 -3.70 -15.16
C ARG A 330 -19.65 -4.33 -13.84
N ASP A 331 -19.37 -5.63 -13.86
CA ASP A 331 -18.97 -6.39 -12.68
C ASP A 331 -17.49 -6.21 -12.33
N VAL A 332 -16.71 -5.58 -13.22
CA VAL A 332 -15.25 -5.49 -13.10
C VAL A 332 -14.72 -4.06 -13.05
N ILE A 333 -15.59 -3.06 -12.92
CA ILE A 333 -15.15 -1.68 -12.72
C ILE A 333 -14.49 -1.57 -11.34
N PRO A 334 -13.21 -1.16 -11.27
CA PRO A 334 -12.53 -0.98 -10.00
C PRO A 334 -13.16 0.12 -9.14
N SER A 335 -13.03 -0.04 -7.83
CA SER A 335 -13.34 1.00 -6.84
C SER A 335 -12.14 1.15 -5.89
N GLY A 336 -12.05 2.28 -5.22
CA GLY A 336 -10.96 2.72 -4.36
C GLY A 336 -10.73 4.24 -4.50
N LEU A 337 -10.76 4.98 -3.38
CA LEU A 337 -10.63 6.45 -3.36
C LEU A 337 -9.27 6.98 -3.86
N ARG A 338 -8.29 6.11 -4.07
CA ARG A 338 -6.97 6.45 -4.64
C ARG A 338 -6.85 6.05 -6.11
N GLY A 339 -7.99 5.90 -6.78
CA GLY A 339 -8.08 5.34 -8.12
C GLY A 339 -8.46 6.34 -9.19
N SER A 340 -7.82 6.20 -10.33
CA SER A 340 -8.20 6.83 -11.59
C SER A 340 -8.59 5.78 -12.62
N ILE A 341 -9.63 6.06 -13.43
CA ILE A 341 -10.07 5.18 -14.51
C ILE A 341 -10.04 5.93 -15.84
N ILE A 342 -9.41 5.32 -16.85
CA ILE A 342 -9.61 5.70 -18.25
C ILE A 342 -10.37 4.57 -18.93
N PHE A 343 -11.39 4.94 -19.68
CA PHE A 343 -12.26 4.01 -20.37
C PHE A 343 -12.29 4.37 -21.85
N THR A 344 -12.16 3.42 -22.77
CA THR A 344 -12.29 3.70 -24.21
C THR A 344 -13.43 2.90 -24.83
N SER A 345 -14.23 3.54 -25.69
CA SER A 345 -15.35 2.88 -26.40
C SER A 345 -15.66 3.55 -27.73
N ARG A 346 -16.31 2.83 -28.64
CA ARG A 346 -16.93 3.41 -29.84
C ARG A 346 -18.25 4.09 -29.55
N ASP A 347 -18.93 3.68 -28.50
CA ASP A 347 -20.24 4.20 -28.12
C ASP A 347 -20.09 5.33 -27.09
N ILE A 348 -20.81 6.41 -27.32
CA ILE A 348 -20.80 7.59 -26.45
C ILE A 348 -21.60 7.36 -25.16
N GLU A 349 -22.58 6.46 -25.20
CA GLU A 349 -23.43 6.12 -24.06
C GLU A 349 -22.78 5.10 -23.12
N CYS A 350 -21.72 4.42 -23.55
CA CYS A 350 -20.97 3.49 -22.69
C CYS A 350 -20.36 4.17 -21.43
N ALA A 351 -20.27 5.51 -21.41
CA ALA A 351 -19.89 6.27 -20.22
C ALA A 351 -20.87 6.11 -19.04
N GLU A 352 -22.12 5.69 -19.27
CA GLU A 352 -23.12 5.47 -18.21
C GLU A 352 -22.77 4.32 -17.26
N VAL A 353 -21.88 3.42 -17.69
CA VAL A 353 -21.44 2.30 -16.84
C VAL A 353 -20.38 2.72 -15.84
N LEU A 354 -19.68 3.83 -16.10
CA LEU A 354 -18.73 4.40 -15.15
C LEU A 354 -19.44 5.05 -13.96
N PRO A 355 -18.72 5.28 -12.85
CA PRO A 355 -19.28 5.93 -11.68
C PRO A 355 -19.94 7.29 -12.01
N PRO A 356 -21.04 7.67 -11.34
CA PRO A 356 -21.68 8.96 -11.55
C PRO A 356 -20.70 10.13 -11.43
N GLY A 357 -20.86 11.14 -12.30
CA GLY A 357 -19.95 12.29 -12.38
C GLY A 357 -18.72 12.09 -13.28
N SER A 358 -18.54 10.89 -13.84
CA SER A 358 -17.46 10.59 -14.78
C SER A 358 -17.41 11.57 -15.95
N GLN A 359 -16.21 12.03 -16.26
CA GLN A 359 -16.00 12.97 -17.35
C GLN A 359 -16.09 12.26 -18.70
N ARG A 360 -16.63 12.94 -19.71
CA ARG A 360 -16.67 12.43 -21.10
C ARG A 360 -15.68 13.21 -21.96
N LEU A 361 -14.92 12.52 -22.82
CA LEU A 361 -14.03 13.09 -23.82
C LEU A 361 -14.29 12.44 -25.18
N GLN A 362 -14.86 13.21 -26.10
CA GLN A 362 -15.10 12.74 -27.47
C GLN A 362 -13.86 12.98 -28.34
N VAL A 363 -13.39 11.92 -28.99
CA VAL A 363 -12.31 11.93 -29.99
C VAL A 363 -12.96 11.94 -31.36
N GLY A 364 -13.00 13.12 -31.96
CA GLY A 364 -13.51 13.32 -33.32
C GLY A 364 -12.49 12.92 -34.40
N ILE A 365 -12.86 13.21 -35.65
CA ILE A 365 -11.95 13.15 -36.79
C ILE A 365 -10.70 14.00 -36.55
N MET A 366 -9.63 13.69 -37.25
CA MET A 366 -8.36 14.40 -37.12
C MET A 366 -8.48 15.82 -37.68
N GLU A 367 -7.91 16.80 -36.98
CA GLU A 367 -7.81 18.18 -37.50
C GLU A 367 -6.86 18.22 -38.70
N PRO A 368 -7.02 19.15 -39.65
CA PRO A 368 -6.20 19.16 -40.88
C PRO A 368 -4.70 19.23 -40.59
N SER A 369 -4.29 20.05 -39.62
CA SER A 369 -2.88 20.18 -39.22
C SER A 369 -2.30 18.88 -38.67
N ASP A 370 -3.08 18.16 -37.85
CA ASP A 370 -2.69 16.86 -37.29
C ASP A 370 -2.63 15.80 -38.39
N ALA A 371 -3.58 15.83 -39.35
CA ALA A 371 -3.64 14.89 -40.47
C ALA A 371 -2.47 15.05 -41.45
N ILE A 372 -2.11 16.30 -41.78
CA ILE A 372 -0.93 16.63 -42.58
C ILE A 372 0.33 16.13 -41.86
N SER A 373 0.47 16.45 -40.56
CA SER A 373 1.61 16.00 -39.76
C SER A 373 1.73 14.47 -39.72
N PHE A 374 0.59 13.78 -39.58
CA PHE A 374 0.52 12.32 -39.59
C PHE A 374 0.96 11.74 -40.94
N LEU A 375 0.50 12.32 -42.05
CA LEU A 375 0.84 11.89 -43.40
C LEU A 375 2.34 12.10 -43.68
N LEU A 376 2.86 13.29 -43.42
CA LEU A 376 4.28 13.61 -43.64
C LEU A 376 5.19 12.69 -42.80
N ARG A 377 4.80 12.43 -41.55
CA ARG A 377 5.54 11.51 -40.68
C ARG A 377 5.55 10.06 -41.20
N HIS A 378 4.44 9.58 -41.78
CA HIS A 378 4.39 8.26 -42.42
C HIS A 378 5.30 8.16 -43.65
N LEU A 379 5.52 9.28 -44.33
CA LEU A 379 6.44 9.39 -45.46
C LEU A 379 7.90 9.63 -45.02
N ASN A 380 8.20 9.63 -43.72
CA ASN A 380 9.48 10.02 -43.13
C ASN A 380 9.93 11.43 -43.53
N LEU A 381 8.98 12.34 -43.76
CA LEU A 381 9.22 13.75 -44.04
C LEU A 381 9.02 14.57 -42.75
N ASN A 382 9.92 15.51 -42.49
CA ASN A 382 9.83 16.39 -41.33
C ASN A 382 8.97 17.60 -41.68
N ALA A 383 7.80 17.75 -41.05
CA ALA A 383 6.80 18.78 -41.38
C ALA A 383 7.34 20.22 -41.41
N THR A 384 8.41 20.52 -40.67
CA THR A 384 9.06 21.84 -40.63
C THR A 384 10.10 22.06 -41.74
N GLU A 385 10.49 21.02 -42.47
CA GLU A 385 11.56 21.05 -43.47
C GLU A 385 11.06 20.69 -44.87
N VAL A 386 9.78 20.33 -45.02
CA VAL A 386 9.22 19.93 -46.31
C VAL A 386 9.00 21.17 -47.19
N PRO A 387 9.36 21.12 -48.48
CA PRO A 387 8.98 22.13 -49.46
C PRO A 387 7.48 22.45 -49.47
N GLU A 388 7.15 23.72 -49.75
CA GLU A 388 5.78 24.25 -49.68
C GLU A 388 4.82 23.53 -50.66
N ASP A 389 5.31 23.11 -51.82
CA ASP A 389 4.55 22.33 -52.81
C ASP A 389 4.13 20.96 -52.28
N ILE A 390 5.02 20.26 -51.57
CA ILE A 390 4.70 18.97 -50.93
C ILE A 390 3.72 19.18 -49.76
N HIS A 391 3.89 20.26 -48.98
CA HIS A 391 2.95 20.60 -47.92
C HIS A 391 1.54 20.87 -48.47
N ASN A 392 1.45 21.65 -49.56
CA ASN A 392 0.19 21.95 -50.25
C ASN A 392 -0.46 20.69 -50.83
N LEU A 393 0.33 19.77 -51.40
CA LEU A 393 -0.17 18.48 -51.87
C LEU A 393 -0.71 17.62 -50.71
N ALA A 394 0.02 17.54 -49.59
CA ALA A 394 -0.42 16.82 -48.40
C ALA A 394 -1.74 17.39 -47.85
N GLN A 395 -1.88 18.72 -47.82
CA GLN A 395 -3.11 19.38 -47.44
C GLN A 395 -4.27 18.99 -48.37
N SER A 396 -4.07 19.08 -49.68
CA SER A 396 -5.10 18.70 -50.66
C SER A 396 -5.53 17.24 -50.53
N ILE A 397 -4.60 16.32 -50.28
CA ILE A 397 -4.91 14.90 -50.02
C ILE A 397 -5.79 14.77 -48.76
N CYS A 398 -5.42 15.44 -47.67
CA CYS A 398 -6.18 15.39 -46.42
C CYS A 398 -7.59 15.99 -46.54
N GLU A 399 -7.75 17.05 -47.34
CA GLU A 399 -9.06 17.67 -47.61
C GLU A 399 -9.98 16.76 -48.43
N ASN A 400 -9.43 16.00 -49.39
CA ASN A 400 -10.19 15.09 -50.25
C ASN A 400 -10.59 13.76 -49.58
N LEU A 401 -10.02 13.44 -48.40
CA LEU A 401 -10.31 12.22 -47.64
C LEU A 401 -11.34 12.43 -46.50
N ARG A 402 -11.84 13.66 -46.33
CA ARG A 402 -12.93 13.99 -45.40
C ARG A 402 -14.28 13.66 -46.01
#